data_AF-A0A260Z1F9-F1
#
_entry.id   AF-A0A260Z1F9-F1
#
_cell.length_a   1.000
_cell.length_b   1.000
_cell.length_c   1.000
_cell.angle_alpha   90.00
_cell.angle_beta   90.00
_cell.angle_gamma   90.00
#
_symmetry.space_group_name_H-M   'P 1'
#
loop_
_entity.id
_entity.type
_entity.pdbx_description
1 polymer ?
#
loop_
_entity_poly.entity_id
_entity_poly.type
_entity_poly.pdbx_seq_one_letter_code
_entity_poly.pdbx_strand_id
1 'polypeptide(L)'
;PRETFFWTDNHTTGNDGFGWSTGQPDGVWSNVWGVQACAHQFVFASGTTHPRWPGIPHGALDDQYCQEGNINPNAKLFACGKKAV
;
A
#
# COMPACT_ATOMS: atom_id res chain seq x y z
N PRO A 1 13.37 -0.07 -5.86
CA PRO A 1 12.17 -0.86 -5.48
C PRO A 1 10.84 -0.18 -5.87
N ARG A 2 10.69 1.15 -5.75
CA ARG A 2 9.44 1.87 -6.09
C ARG A 2 8.89 1.58 -7.50
N GLU A 3 9.77 1.52 -8.48
CA GLU A 3 9.43 1.28 -9.89
C GLU A 3 9.07 -0.18 -10.23
N THR A 4 9.00 -1.08 -9.24
CA THR A 4 8.64 -2.49 -9.46
C THR A 4 7.18 -2.80 -9.19
N PHE A 5 6.38 -1.79 -8.81
CA PHE A 5 4.94 -1.92 -8.60
C PHE A 5 4.18 -1.51 -9.86
N PHE A 6 3.18 -2.30 -10.23
CA PHE A 6 2.35 -2.10 -11.42
C PHE A 6 0.87 -2.11 -11.06
N TRP A 7 0.08 -1.30 -11.76
CA TRP A 7 -1.38 -1.31 -11.62
C TRP A 7 -1.97 -2.63 -12.13
N THR A 8 -2.94 -3.17 -11.41
CA THR A 8 -3.57 -4.46 -11.74
C THR A 8 -4.65 -4.35 -12.82
N ASP A 9 -5.02 -3.13 -13.23
CA ASP A 9 -6.13 -2.88 -14.15
C ASP A 9 -5.72 -2.75 -15.62
N ASN A 10 -4.42 -2.87 -15.93
CA ASN A 10 -3.84 -2.78 -17.27
C ASN A 10 -4.17 -1.47 -18.03
N HIS A 11 -4.58 -0.42 -17.31
CA HIS A 11 -4.98 0.84 -17.92
C HIS A 11 -4.40 2.06 -17.21
N THR A 12 -4.34 2.03 -15.88
CA THR A 12 -3.79 3.14 -15.10
C THR A 12 -2.28 3.20 -15.31
N THR A 13 -1.75 4.41 -15.56
CA THR A 13 -0.32 4.66 -15.80
C THR A 13 0.27 5.71 -14.87
N GLY A 14 -0.56 6.62 -14.34
CA GLY A 14 -0.13 7.64 -13.40
C GLY A 14 -0.09 7.13 -11.96
N ASN A 15 0.73 7.77 -11.15
CA ASN A 15 0.79 7.58 -9.70
C ASN A 15 0.58 8.91 -8.93
N ASP A 16 0.10 9.93 -9.62
CA ASP A 16 -0.16 11.25 -9.03
C ASP A 16 -1.09 11.16 -7.83
N GLY A 17 -0.71 11.84 -6.74
CA GLY A 17 -1.43 11.80 -5.47
C GLY A 17 -1.08 10.61 -4.57
N PHE A 18 -0.31 9.64 -5.06
CA PHE A 18 0.24 8.55 -4.23
C PHE A 18 1.71 8.79 -3.92
N GLY A 19 2.09 8.58 -2.66
CA GLY A 19 3.47 8.73 -2.20
C GLY A 19 3.82 7.66 -1.19
N TRP A 20 4.99 7.05 -1.37
CA TRP A 20 5.52 6.08 -0.41
C TRP A 20 5.95 6.74 0.89
N SER A 21 5.76 6.05 2.00
CA SER A 21 6.37 6.44 3.27
C SER A 21 7.90 6.45 3.15
N THR A 22 8.58 7.17 4.05
CA THR A 22 10.03 7.16 4.14
C THR A 22 10.54 5.74 4.38
N GLY A 23 11.52 5.31 3.59
CA GLY A 23 12.06 3.95 3.64
C GLY A 23 11.34 2.94 2.76
N GLN A 24 10.11 3.24 2.31
CA GLN A 24 9.27 2.30 1.57
C GLN A 24 9.35 2.49 0.04
N PRO A 25 9.10 1.44 -0.76
CA PRO A 25 8.93 0.05 -0.34
C PRO A 25 10.27 -0.62 -0.01
N ASP A 26 10.28 -1.45 1.03
CA ASP A 26 11.49 -2.09 1.58
C ASP A 26 11.55 -3.61 1.35
N GLY A 27 10.44 -4.23 0.95
CA GLY A 27 10.36 -5.63 0.57
C GLY A 27 10.67 -6.61 1.71
N VAL A 28 10.15 -6.37 2.93
CA VAL A 28 10.40 -7.31 4.04
C VAL A 28 9.96 -8.73 3.68
N TRP A 29 10.86 -9.70 3.90
CA TRP A 29 10.59 -11.11 3.68
C TRP A 29 10.13 -11.82 4.97
N SER A 30 9.20 -12.74 4.81
CA SER A 30 8.68 -13.65 5.82
C SER A 30 8.67 -15.07 5.29
N ASN A 31 9.03 -16.03 6.14
CA ASN A 31 8.98 -17.46 5.81
C ASN A 31 7.55 -18.00 5.60
N VAL A 32 6.52 -17.31 6.09
CA VAL A 32 5.12 -17.72 5.94
C VAL A 32 4.42 -16.98 4.80
N TRP A 33 4.77 -15.70 4.59
CA TRP A 33 4.02 -14.83 3.67
C TRP A 33 4.75 -14.54 2.36
N GLY A 34 6.05 -14.83 2.30
CA GLY A 34 6.90 -14.43 1.18
C GLY A 34 7.41 -13.00 1.36
N VAL A 35 7.50 -12.24 0.27
CA VAL A 35 7.92 -10.84 0.28
C VAL A 35 6.72 -9.90 0.27
N GLN A 36 6.84 -8.73 0.90
CA GLN A 36 5.86 -7.66 0.75
C GLN A 36 5.85 -7.19 -0.71
N ALA A 37 4.74 -7.44 -1.42
CA ALA A 37 4.63 -7.25 -2.87
C ALA A 37 3.32 -6.60 -3.30
N CYS A 38 2.49 -6.14 -2.34
CA CYS A 38 1.26 -5.42 -2.61
C CYS A 38 1.31 -4.04 -1.95
N ALA A 39 0.90 -2.99 -2.66
CA ALA A 39 0.87 -1.64 -2.12
C ALA A 39 -0.44 -1.40 -1.38
N HIS A 40 -0.36 -0.96 -0.12
CA HIS A 40 -1.52 -0.51 0.65
C HIS A 40 -1.37 0.99 0.95
N GLN A 41 -2.47 1.74 0.80
CA GLN A 41 -2.56 3.10 1.30
C GLN A 41 -3.07 3.12 2.74
N PHE A 42 -2.32 3.77 3.62
CA PHE A 42 -2.63 3.81 5.04
C PHE A 42 -3.45 5.05 5.37
N VAL A 43 -4.73 4.85 5.69
CA VAL A 43 -5.67 5.92 6.05
C VAL A 43 -6.00 5.81 7.54
N PHE A 44 -5.69 6.85 8.29
CA PHE A 44 -5.94 6.91 9.74
C PHE A 44 -6.99 7.96 10.09
N ALA A 45 -7.81 7.70 11.10
CA ALA A 45 -8.89 8.60 11.52
C ALA A 45 -8.39 9.96 12.06
N SER A 46 -7.19 9.99 12.64
CA SER A 46 -6.58 11.22 13.17
C SER A 46 -5.06 11.06 13.34
N GLY A 47 -4.31 12.14 13.15
CA GLY A 47 -2.86 12.22 13.42
C GLY A 47 -1.97 11.95 12.22
N THR A 48 -0.65 12.05 12.42
CA THR A 48 0.34 11.78 11.37
C THR A 48 0.52 10.28 11.15
N THR A 49 0.50 9.44 12.19
CA THR A 49 0.77 7.99 12.10
C THR A 49 -0.10 7.20 13.10
N HIS A 50 0.01 5.86 13.10
CA HIS A 50 -0.72 4.96 14.01
C HIS A 50 0.26 4.09 14.83
N PRO A 51 -0.01 3.78 16.11
CA PRO A 51 0.94 3.05 16.98
C PRO A 51 1.42 1.69 16.43
N ARG A 52 0.58 1.00 15.66
CA ARG A 52 0.94 -0.27 15.00
C ARG A 52 1.87 -0.09 13.80
N TRP A 53 1.80 1.05 13.13
CA TRP A 53 2.57 1.36 11.92
C TRP A 53 3.35 2.66 12.11
N PRO A 54 4.27 2.70 13.09
CA PRO A 54 4.98 3.92 13.44
C PRO A 54 5.81 4.39 12.25
N GLY A 55 5.73 5.69 11.95
CA GLY A 55 6.51 6.31 10.88
C GLY A 55 5.88 6.19 9.49
N ILE A 56 4.69 5.60 9.36
CA ILE A 56 3.88 5.67 8.14
C ILE A 56 2.90 6.84 8.26
N PRO A 57 3.04 7.90 7.44
CA PRO A 57 2.11 9.03 7.45
C PRO A 57 0.70 8.66 6.94
N HIS A 58 -0.33 9.37 7.40
CA HIS A 58 -1.66 9.30 6.80
C HIS A 58 -1.59 9.56 5.29
N GLY A 59 -2.22 8.67 4.50
CA GLY A 59 -2.29 8.74 3.05
C GLY A 59 -1.06 8.17 2.32
N ALA A 60 0.00 7.80 3.05
CA ALA A 60 1.21 7.23 2.45
C ALA A 60 1.01 5.75 2.08
N LEU A 61 1.79 5.31 1.09
CA LEU A 61 1.91 3.92 0.68
C LEU A 61 2.98 3.18 1.48
N ASP A 62 2.75 1.90 1.66
CA ASP A 62 3.67 0.92 2.22
C ASP A 62 3.47 -0.41 1.49
N ASP A 63 4.54 -1.17 1.28
CA ASP A 63 4.43 -2.51 0.72
C ASP A 63 4.09 -3.48 1.84
N GLN A 64 3.06 -4.26 1.58
CA GLN A 64 2.52 -5.22 2.51
C GLN A 64 2.46 -6.58 1.84
N TYR A 65 2.40 -7.61 2.67
CA TYR A 65 2.07 -8.94 2.19
C TYR A 65 0.69 -8.86 1.56
N CYS A 66 0.52 -9.37 0.35
CA CYS A 66 -0.75 -9.30 -0.37
C CYS A 66 -1.91 -9.91 0.42
N GLN A 67 -1.62 -10.93 1.22
CA GLN A 67 -2.56 -11.62 2.07
C GLN A 67 -2.96 -10.78 3.31
N GLU A 68 -2.19 -9.75 3.71
CA GLU A 68 -2.59 -8.78 4.76
C GLU A 68 -3.87 -8.03 4.37
N GLY A 69 -4.23 -8.04 3.07
CA GLY A 69 -5.50 -7.61 2.50
C GLY A 69 -6.75 -7.99 3.31
N ASN A 70 -6.70 -9.11 4.03
CA ASN A 70 -7.85 -9.69 4.74
C ASN A 70 -7.67 -9.80 6.26
N ILE A 71 -6.65 -9.14 6.86
CA ILE A 71 -6.33 -9.33 8.29
C ILE A 71 -6.55 -8.07 9.11
N ASN A 72 -5.81 -7.00 8.85
CA ASN A 72 -5.86 -5.80 9.69
C ASN A 72 -5.92 -4.50 8.85
N PRO A 73 -7.08 -3.83 8.81
CA PRO A 73 -8.40 -4.37 9.14
C PRO A 73 -8.76 -5.56 8.22
N ASN A 74 -9.61 -6.47 8.70
CA ASN A 74 -10.11 -7.59 7.91
C ASN A 74 -11.16 -7.19 6.85
N ALA A 75 -11.54 -5.91 6.86
CA ALA A 75 -12.28 -5.25 5.80
C ALA A 75 -11.45 -4.05 5.32
N LYS A 76 -10.90 -4.14 4.11
CA LYS A 76 -10.16 -3.05 3.46
C LYS A 76 -10.99 -2.40 2.38
N LEU A 77 -10.72 -1.11 2.16
CA LEU A 77 -11.18 -0.39 0.99
C LEU A 77 -10.21 -0.67 -0.16
N PHE A 78 -10.75 -0.78 -1.37
CA PHE A 78 -9.98 -0.94 -2.60
C PHE A 78 -10.31 0.22 -3.54
N ALA A 79 -9.29 0.87 -4.06
CA ALA A 79 -9.45 1.87 -5.11
C ALA A 79 -9.54 1.15 -6.46
N CYS A 80 -10.68 1.31 -7.15
CA CYS A 80 -10.88 0.74 -8.47
C CYS A 80 -10.70 1.84 -9.53
N GLY A 81 -9.79 1.61 -10.48
CA GLY A 81 -9.66 2.45 -11.67
C GLY A 81 -10.83 2.23 -12.63
N LYS A 82 -11.28 3.30 -13.28
CA LYS A 82 -12.15 3.22 -14.46
C LYS A 82 -11.47 3.97 -15.60
N LYS A 83 -11.43 3.35 -16.77
CA LYS A 83 -10.97 4.00 -17.99
C LYS A 83 -11.76 5.29 -18.23
N ALA A 84 -11.07 6.43 -18.34
CA ALA A 84 -11.67 7.68 -18.78
C ALA A 84 -12.24 7.46 -20.20
N VAL A 85 -13.52 7.79 -20.38
CA VAL A 85 -14.24 7.70 -21.66
C VAL A 85 -14.17 9.00 -22.41
#